data_AF-U7D533-F1
#
_entry.id   AF-U7D533-F1
#
_cell.length_a   1.000
_cell.length_b   1.000
_cell.length_c   1.000
_cell.angle_alpha   90.00
_cell.angle_beta   90.00
_cell.angle_gamma   90.00
#
_symmetry.space_group_name_H-M   'P 1'
#
loop_
_entity.id
_entity.type
_entity.pdbx_description
1 polymer ?
#
loop_
_entity_poly.entity_id
_entity_poly.type
_entity_poly.pdbx_seq_one_letter_code
_entity_poly.pdbx_strand_id
1 'polypeptide(L)'
;MQVNMVLPVISGVAAGFILVRAIVWGAKTAIQRNKTTREEGRIRDTSFFLSGTIEEGRLREDIFHITDHEKTGVLHILIGRRKGYMLFFQGRVFDIFYREQKGRDALRLLLEQREGKYFFEVRPVRHPDLFQDDIKQLISLYNETTGKFQIT
;
A
#
# COMPACT_ATOMS: atom_id res chain seq x y z
N MET A 1 -73.34 -53.79 -2.44
CA MET A 1 -72.27 -53.79 -3.46
C MET A 1 -71.37 -52.60 -3.19
N GLN A 2 -70.12 -52.85 -2.81
CA GLN A 2 -69.14 -51.83 -2.45
C GLN A 2 -68.59 -51.15 -3.71
N VAL A 3 -68.55 -49.82 -3.71
CA VAL A 3 -67.90 -49.02 -4.76
C VAL A 3 -66.50 -48.68 -4.26
N ASN A 4 -65.48 -49.30 -4.87
CA ASN A 4 -64.08 -49.01 -4.57
C ASN A 4 -63.71 -47.65 -5.20
N MET A 5 -63.54 -46.64 -4.34
CA MET A 5 -63.00 -45.34 -4.71
C MET A 5 -61.46 -45.41 -4.64
N VAL A 6 -60.79 -45.48 -5.80
CA VAL A 6 -59.33 -45.37 -5.86
C VAL A 6 -58.99 -43.88 -6.00
N LEU A 7 -58.64 -43.23 -4.89
CA LEU A 7 -57.94 -41.94 -4.95
C LEU A 7 -56.49 -42.19 -5.38
N PRO A 8 -55.95 -41.46 -6.37
CA PRO A 8 -54.51 -41.38 -6.53
C PRO A 8 -53.94 -40.57 -5.36
N VAL A 9 -53.21 -41.26 -4.48
CA VAL A 9 -52.30 -40.64 -3.52
C VAL A 9 -51.20 -39.98 -4.34
N ILE A 10 -51.36 -38.68 -4.63
CA ILE A 10 -50.31 -37.86 -5.23
C ILE A 10 -49.20 -37.76 -4.18
N SER A 11 -48.17 -38.55 -4.43
CA SER A 11 -46.96 -38.63 -3.63
C SER A 11 -46.34 -37.24 -3.48
N GLY A 12 -46.29 -36.77 -2.23
CA GLY A 12 -45.63 -35.54 -1.80
C GLY A 12 -44.11 -35.61 -1.92
N VAL A 13 -43.58 -35.85 -3.12
CA VAL A 13 -42.14 -35.85 -3.40
C VAL A 13 -41.76 -34.76 -4.41
N ALA A 14 -42.72 -34.20 -5.15
CA ALA A 14 -42.42 -33.18 -6.17
C ALA A 14 -42.13 -31.78 -5.59
N ALA A 15 -42.65 -31.43 -4.41
CA ALA A 15 -42.50 -30.08 -3.85
C ALA A 15 -41.14 -29.83 -3.15
N GLY A 16 -40.46 -30.89 -2.69
CA GLY A 16 -39.18 -30.76 -1.98
C GLY A 16 -37.98 -30.52 -2.90
N PHE A 17 -37.99 -31.06 -4.11
CA PHE A 17 -36.85 -30.98 -5.03
C PHE A 17 -36.71 -29.61 -5.72
N ILE A 18 -37.82 -28.88 -5.92
CA ILE A 18 -37.80 -27.57 -6.57
C ILE A 18 -37.29 -26.49 -5.61
N LEU A 19 -37.66 -26.57 -4.33
CA LEU A 19 -37.22 -25.62 -3.30
C LEU A 19 -35.72 -25.72 -2.99
N VAL A 20 -35.17 -26.94 -2.92
CA VAL A 20 -33.72 -27.12 -2.70
C VAL A 20 -32.91 -26.60 -3.89
N ARG A 21 -33.37 -26.80 -5.14
CA ARG A 21 -32.67 -26.24 -6.31
C ARG A 21 -32.76 -24.71 -6.36
N ALA A 22 -33.88 -24.10 -5.99
CA ALA A 22 -34.00 -22.64 -5.93
C ALA A 22 -33.06 -22.03 -4.86
N ILE A 23 -32.92 -22.68 -3.70
CA ILE A 23 -32.02 -22.23 -2.63
C ILE A 23 -30.55 -22.44 -3.03
N VAL A 24 -30.20 -23.58 -3.65
CA VAL A 24 -28.82 -23.86 -4.08
C VAL A 24 -28.40 -22.99 -5.27
N TRP A 25 -29.31 -22.67 -6.19
CA TRP A 25 -29.04 -21.79 -7.32
C TRP A 25 -29.04 -20.30 -6.90
N GLY A 26 -29.90 -19.90 -5.96
CA GLY A 26 -29.89 -18.57 -5.33
C GLY A 26 -28.64 -18.33 -4.48
N ALA A 27 -28.17 -19.33 -3.72
CA ALA A 27 -26.92 -19.24 -2.96
C ALA A 27 -25.68 -19.19 -3.88
N LYS A 28 -25.66 -19.95 -4.99
CA LYS A 28 -24.56 -19.86 -5.96
C LYS A 28 -24.52 -18.54 -6.74
N THR A 29 -25.67 -17.91 -6.98
CA THR A 29 -25.74 -16.63 -7.71
C THR A 29 -25.58 -15.40 -6.81
N ALA A 30 -25.91 -15.49 -5.51
CA ALA A 30 -25.67 -14.42 -4.54
C ALA A 30 -24.20 -14.34 -4.09
N ILE A 31 -23.47 -15.47 -4.04
CA ILE A 31 -22.04 -15.50 -3.68
C ILE A 31 -21.15 -14.92 -4.80
N GLN A 32 -21.68 -14.74 -6.01
CA GLN A 32 -20.95 -14.10 -7.12
C GLN A 32 -21.07 -12.57 -7.17
N ARG A 33 -21.79 -11.94 -6.23
CA ARG A 33 -21.97 -10.46 -6.20
C ARG A 33 -21.22 -9.74 -5.08
N ASN A 34 -20.19 -10.35 -4.49
CA ASN A 34 -19.30 -9.64 -3.57
C ASN A 34 -17.81 -9.94 -3.78
N LYS A 35 -17.43 -10.23 -5.03
CA LYS A 35 -16.12 -9.82 -5.51
C LYS A 35 -16.30 -8.51 -6.23
N THR A 36 -16.26 -7.43 -5.44
CA THR A 36 -15.57 -6.22 -5.85
C THR A 36 -14.14 -6.62 -6.19
N THR A 37 -13.95 -7.28 -7.33
CA THR A 37 -12.69 -7.24 -8.05
C THR A 37 -12.64 -5.80 -8.57
N ARG A 38 -12.31 -4.89 -7.63
CA ARG A 38 -11.49 -3.72 -7.89
C ARG A 38 -10.57 -4.15 -8.99
N GLU A 39 -10.67 -3.46 -10.11
CA GLU A 39 -9.78 -3.57 -11.24
C GLU A 39 -8.47 -4.21 -10.80
N GLU A 40 -8.26 -5.47 -11.19
CA GLU A 40 -6.92 -5.88 -11.60
C GLU A 40 -6.62 -5.06 -12.86
N GLY A 41 -6.62 -3.73 -12.71
CA GLY A 41 -5.79 -2.86 -13.47
C GLY A 41 -4.45 -3.50 -13.24
N ARG A 42 -3.96 -4.16 -14.28
CA ARG A 42 -2.54 -4.26 -14.58
C ARG A 42 -1.88 -3.08 -13.87
N ILE A 43 -1.39 -3.32 -12.66
CA ILE A 43 -0.19 -2.65 -12.20
C ILE A 43 0.76 -3.15 -13.25
N ARG A 44 0.88 -2.37 -14.33
CA ARG A 44 2.04 -2.45 -15.18
C ARG A 44 3.15 -2.46 -14.15
N ASP A 45 3.85 -3.59 -14.05
CA ASP A 45 5.17 -3.69 -13.44
C ASP A 45 6.14 -2.84 -14.29
N THR A 46 5.77 -1.60 -14.57
CA THR A 46 6.70 -0.51 -14.80
C THR A 46 7.31 -0.27 -13.43
N SER A 47 8.34 -1.05 -13.14
CA SER A 47 9.31 -0.74 -12.10
C SER A 47 9.87 0.63 -12.43
N PHE A 48 9.27 1.64 -11.81
CA PHE A 48 9.72 3.01 -11.94
C PHE A 48 10.96 3.14 -11.06
N PHE A 49 12.13 3.19 -11.70
CA PHE A 49 13.40 3.43 -11.02
C PHE A 49 13.66 4.94 -11.06
N LEU A 50 13.52 5.59 -9.91
CA LEU A 50 13.99 6.97 -9.73
C LEU A 50 15.44 6.88 -9.26
N SER A 51 16.33 7.70 -9.79
CA SER A 51 17.72 7.76 -9.30
C SER A 51 18.30 9.14 -9.53
N GLY A 52 19.18 9.57 -8.64
CA GLY A 52 19.73 10.92 -8.69
C GLY A 52 20.96 11.12 -7.82
N THR A 53 21.50 12.34 -7.90
CA THR A 53 22.55 12.85 -7.01
C THR A 53 21.88 13.66 -5.90
N ILE A 54 22.35 13.49 -4.66
CA ILE A 54 21.83 14.24 -3.51
C ILE A 54 22.27 15.70 -3.65
N GLU A 55 21.31 16.54 -4.03
CA GLU A 55 21.33 17.99 -3.89
C GLU A 55 20.08 18.32 -3.04
N GLU A 56 20.21 19.13 -1.99
CA GLU A 56 19.15 19.34 -0.97
C GLU A 56 17.77 19.64 -1.59
N GLY A 57 17.73 20.49 -2.63
CA GLY A 57 16.51 20.78 -3.38
C GLY A 57 15.95 19.57 -4.15
N ARG A 58 16.82 18.84 -4.85
CA ARG A 58 16.39 17.68 -5.68
C ARG A 58 15.93 16.49 -4.86
N LEU A 59 16.65 16.15 -3.78
CA LEU A 59 16.27 15.03 -2.92
C LEU A 59 14.90 15.30 -2.26
N ARG A 60 14.67 16.54 -1.81
CA ARG A 60 13.40 16.98 -1.22
C ARG A 60 12.26 16.89 -2.23
N GLU A 61 12.46 17.43 -3.44
CA GLU A 61 11.50 17.36 -4.55
C GLU A 61 11.15 15.91 -4.93
N ASP A 62 12.16 15.04 -5.01
CA ASP A 62 11.95 13.63 -5.34
C ASP A 62 11.23 12.86 -4.24
N ILE A 63 11.50 13.17 -2.96
CA ILE A 63 10.73 12.62 -1.83
C ILE A 63 9.26 13.06 -1.93
N PHE A 64 9.00 14.32 -2.28
CA PHE A 64 7.63 14.80 -2.52
C PHE A 64 6.97 14.08 -3.68
N HIS A 65 7.68 13.88 -4.79
CA HIS A 65 7.17 13.12 -5.93
C HIS A 65 6.77 11.68 -5.56
N ILE A 66 7.60 10.99 -4.77
CA ILE A 66 7.30 9.63 -4.26
C ILE A 66 6.04 9.66 -3.39
N THR A 67 5.90 10.68 -2.54
CA THR A 67 4.77 10.87 -1.62
C THR A 67 3.48 11.21 -2.38
N ASP A 68 3.52 12.15 -3.32
CA ASP A 68 2.39 12.60 -4.15
C ASP A 68 1.82 11.49 -5.02
N HIS A 69 2.68 10.62 -5.54
CA HIS A 69 2.28 9.49 -6.36
C HIS A 69 2.03 8.20 -5.56
N GLU A 70 1.90 8.31 -4.24
CA GLU A 70 1.58 7.23 -3.31
C GLU A 70 2.44 5.97 -3.51
N LYS A 71 3.72 6.14 -3.85
CA LYS A 71 4.58 5.03 -4.19
C LYS A 71 4.92 4.19 -2.96
N THR A 72 5.14 2.90 -3.20
CA THR A 72 5.58 1.93 -2.20
C THR A 72 6.92 1.36 -2.63
N GLY A 73 7.92 1.40 -1.74
CA GLY A 73 9.28 1.02 -2.08
C GLY A 73 10.33 1.52 -1.11
N VAL A 74 11.59 1.43 -1.53
CA VAL A 74 12.76 1.80 -0.73
C VAL A 74 13.57 2.84 -1.48
N LEU A 75 13.77 4.01 -0.87
CA LEU A 75 14.74 5.00 -1.31
C LEU A 75 16.08 4.65 -0.68
N HIS A 76 17.00 4.11 -1.47
CA HIS A 76 18.36 3.82 -1.04
C HIS A 76 19.23 5.06 -1.17
N ILE A 77 20.03 5.33 -0.14
CA ILE A 77 20.87 6.53 -0.04
C ILE A 77 22.33 6.10 0.17
N LEU A 78 23.23 6.62 -0.67
CA LEU A 78 24.65 6.27 -0.74
C LEU A 78 25.49 7.55 -0.66
N ILE A 79 26.16 7.77 0.47
CA ILE A 79 27.00 8.95 0.70
C ILE A 79 28.40 8.49 1.09
N GLY A 80 29.33 8.55 0.13
CA GLY A 80 30.66 7.99 0.29
C GLY A 80 30.59 6.48 0.60
N ARG A 81 31.06 6.10 1.80
CA ARG A 81 31.00 4.71 2.31
C ARG A 81 29.77 4.40 3.16
N ARG A 82 28.93 5.41 3.43
CA ARG A 82 27.76 5.28 4.32
C ARG A 82 26.52 4.98 3.51
N LYS A 83 25.70 4.06 4.01
CA LYS A 83 24.41 3.69 3.42
C LYS A 83 23.28 4.13 4.35
N GLY A 84 22.16 4.52 3.75
CA GLY A 84 20.91 4.79 4.43
C GLY A 84 19.73 4.38 3.56
N TYR A 85 18.53 4.46 4.14
CA TYR A 85 17.31 4.23 3.39
C TYR A 85 16.14 5.02 3.95
N MET A 86 15.11 5.21 3.11
CA MET A 86 13.76 5.57 3.52
C MET A 86 12.78 4.54 2.95
N LEU A 87 11.93 3.97 3.80
CA LEU A 87 10.86 3.07 3.42
C LEU A 87 9.59 3.86 3.19
N PHE A 88 8.96 3.65 2.03
CA PHE A 88 7.69 4.25 1.67
C PHE A 88 6.63 3.17 1.50
N PHE A 89 5.42 3.43 1.98
CA PHE A 89 4.25 2.63 1.69
C PHE A 89 3.03 3.53 1.52
N GLN A 90 2.42 3.45 0.34
CA GLN A 90 1.31 4.30 -0.09
C GLN A 90 1.61 5.80 0.11
N GLY A 91 2.82 6.23 -0.27
CA GLY A 91 3.27 7.62 -0.14
C GLY A 91 3.65 8.04 1.27
N ARG A 92 3.39 7.23 2.30
CA ARG A 92 3.82 7.53 3.68
C ARG A 92 5.20 6.97 3.93
N VAL A 93 6.00 7.69 4.70
CA VAL A 93 7.28 7.18 5.19
C VAL A 93 7.04 6.31 6.42
N PHE A 94 7.64 5.13 6.42
CA PHE A 94 7.56 4.16 7.50
C PHE A 94 8.88 3.98 8.24
N ASP A 95 10.01 4.08 7.58
CA ASP A 95 11.28 4.06 8.31
C ASP A 95 12.28 4.91 7.58
N ILE A 96 13.17 5.49 8.36
CA ILE A 96 14.30 6.27 7.86
C ILE A 96 15.48 5.81 8.68
N PHE A 97 16.55 5.39 8.02
CA PHE A 97 17.79 5.03 8.67
C PHE A 97 18.96 5.68 7.96
N TYR A 98 19.79 6.39 8.72
CA TYR A 98 21.02 6.98 8.21
C TYR A 98 21.99 7.27 9.36
N ARG A 99 23.27 6.91 9.19
CA ARG A 99 24.33 7.14 10.20
C ARG A 99 23.95 6.65 11.61
N GLU A 100 23.40 5.45 11.70
CA GLU A 100 22.95 4.83 12.96
C GLU A 100 21.77 5.54 13.65
N GLN A 101 21.24 6.61 13.06
CA GLN A 101 20.03 7.28 13.50
C GLN A 101 18.80 6.70 12.81
N LYS A 102 17.64 6.88 13.44
CA LYS A 102 16.33 6.53 12.89
C LYS A 102 15.35 7.71 12.88
N GLY A 103 14.29 7.61 12.07
CA GLY A 103 13.17 8.57 12.06
C GLY A 103 13.63 10.01 11.78
N ARG A 104 13.18 10.97 12.62
CA ARG A 104 13.45 12.40 12.43
C ARG A 104 14.94 12.76 12.44
N ASP A 105 15.74 12.14 13.31
CA ASP A 105 17.18 12.43 13.39
C ASP A 105 17.91 11.95 12.14
N ALA A 106 17.52 10.79 11.61
CA ALA A 106 18.04 10.31 10.34
C ALA A 106 17.62 11.23 9.18
N LEU A 107 16.37 11.69 9.15
CA LEU A 107 15.89 12.64 8.15
C LEU A 107 16.66 13.96 8.19
N ARG A 108 16.86 14.53 9.38
CA ARG A 108 17.66 15.75 9.56
C ARG A 108 19.06 15.56 8.99
N LEU A 109 19.73 14.49 9.40
CA LEU A 109 21.07 14.19 8.91
C LEU A 109 21.12 13.97 7.40
N LEU A 110 20.06 13.45 6.78
CA LEU A 110 19.97 13.27 5.33
C LEU A 110 19.78 14.60 4.60
N LEU A 111 18.91 15.49 5.11
CA LEU A 111 18.66 16.81 4.53
C LEU A 111 19.89 17.73 4.62
N GLU A 112 20.74 17.56 5.62
CA GLU A 112 22.02 18.29 5.74
C GLU A 112 23.08 17.86 4.70
N GLN A 113 22.86 16.79 3.94
CA GLN A 113 23.84 16.26 3.00
C GLN A 113 23.79 17.01 1.68
N ARG A 114 24.95 17.53 1.24
CA ARG A 114 25.11 18.23 -0.03
C ARG A 114 25.65 17.37 -1.16
N GLU A 115 26.08 16.16 -0.84
CA GLU A 115 26.70 15.25 -1.79
C GLU A 115 26.26 13.81 -1.50
N GLY A 116 26.06 13.04 -2.57
CA GLY A 116 25.71 11.63 -2.49
C GLY A 116 24.92 11.17 -3.70
N LYS A 117 24.49 9.92 -3.67
CA LYS A 117 23.61 9.33 -4.68
C LYS A 117 22.44 8.66 -3.99
N TYR A 118 21.31 8.62 -4.66
CA TYR A 118 20.16 7.86 -4.22
C TYR A 118 19.47 7.19 -5.39
N PHE A 119 18.70 6.16 -5.08
CA PHE A 119 17.76 5.57 -6.02
C PHE A 119 16.57 5.01 -5.29
N PHE A 120 15.40 5.16 -5.88
CA PHE A 120 14.15 4.58 -5.41
C PHE A 120 13.89 3.27 -6.14
N GLU A 121 13.57 2.27 -5.35
CA GLU A 121 13.21 0.95 -5.81
C GLU A 121 11.77 0.62 -5.41
N VAL A 122 10.89 0.49 -6.41
CA VAL A 122 9.51 0.06 -6.19
C VAL A 122 9.52 -1.41 -5.76
N ARG A 123 9.03 -1.68 -4.54
CA ARG A 123 8.86 -3.04 -4.04
C ARG A 123 7.63 -3.11 -3.13
N PRO A 124 6.89 -4.23 -3.15
CA PRO A 124 5.81 -4.45 -2.19
C PRO A 124 6.39 -4.60 -0.79
N VAL A 125 6.22 -3.58 0.06
CA VAL A 125 6.61 -3.64 1.47
C VAL A 125 5.52 -4.40 2.22
N ARG A 126 5.84 -5.59 2.73
CA ARG A 126 4.93 -6.40 3.58
C ARG A 126 5.32 -6.16 5.04
N HIS A 127 4.41 -5.58 5.81
CA HIS A 127 4.55 -5.24 7.24
C HIS A 127 5.64 -4.20 7.56
N PRO A 128 5.35 -2.92 7.38
CA PRO A 128 6.19 -1.88 7.93
C PRO A 128 5.81 -1.61 9.40
N ASP A 129 6.56 -2.19 10.34
CA ASP A 129 6.53 -1.77 11.73
C ASP A 129 7.55 -0.65 11.96
N LEU A 130 7.12 0.39 12.70
CA LEU A 130 7.79 1.64 13.11
C LEU A 130 7.65 2.84 12.15
N PHE A 131 7.89 4.03 12.73
CA PHE A 131 7.81 5.43 12.29
C PHE A 131 6.75 5.85 11.24
N GLN A 132 5.55 6.25 11.69
CA GLN A 132 4.53 6.88 10.85
C GLN A 132 4.46 8.39 11.08
N ASP A 133 5.24 9.17 10.33
CA ASP A 133 5.06 10.62 10.27
C ASP A 133 4.74 11.03 8.82
N ASP A 134 3.91 12.06 8.68
CA ASP A 134 3.69 12.70 7.38
C ASP A 134 4.99 13.41 6.96
N ILE A 135 5.69 12.82 5.99
CA ILE A 135 6.99 13.30 5.56
C ILE A 135 6.91 14.72 4.99
N LYS A 136 5.79 15.12 4.37
CA LYS A 136 5.63 16.48 3.86
C LYS A 136 5.60 17.48 4.99
N GLN A 137 4.86 17.15 6.05
CA GLN A 137 4.80 17.98 7.25
C GLN A 137 6.17 18.04 7.94
N LEU A 138 6.88 16.92 8.05
CA LEU A 138 8.22 16.94 8.65
C LEU A 138 9.19 17.80 7.86
N ILE A 139 9.23 17.62 6.54
CA ILE A 139 10.11 18.37 5.66
C ILE A 139 9.76 19.86 5.69
N SER A 140 8.47 20.24 5.71
CA SER A 140 8.08 21.65 5.79
C SER A 140 8.49 22.32 7.11
N LEU A 141 8.59 21.56 8.20
CA LEU A 141 9.10 22.04 9.48
C LEU A 141 10.63 22.17 9.52
N TYR A 142 11.37 21.56 8.59
CA TYR A 142 12.82 21.65 8.54
C TYR A 142 13.28 23.02 8.00
N ASN A 143 14.00 23.77 8.84
CA ASN A 143 14.61 25.04 8.49
C ASN A 143 16.03 24.81 7.95
N GLU A 144 16.20 25.00 6.65
CA GLU A 144 17.45 24.80 5.91
C GLU A 144 18.60 25.70 6.40
N THR A 145 18.30 26.92 6.86
CA THR A 145 19.32 27.85 7.36
C THR A 145 19.89 27.42 8.70
N THR A 146 19.07 26.80 9.54
CA THR A 146 19.45 26.44 10.92
C THR A 146 19.77 24.95 11.09
N GLY A 147 19.42 24.12 10.11
CA GLY A 147 19.52 22.65 10.21
C GLY A 147 18.62 22.05 11.28
N LYS A 148 17.54 22.75 11.68
CA LYS A 148 16.66 22.36 12.80
C LYS A 148 15.21 22.28 12.35
N PHE A 149 14.46 21.37 12.95
CA PHE A 149 13.00 21.38 12.86
C PHE A 149 12.44 22.51 13.73
N GLN A 150 11.54 23.30 13.18
CA GLN A 150 10.77 24.28 13.94
C GLN A 150 9.67 23.53 14.70
N ILE A 151 9.69 23.61 16.02
CA ILE A 151 8.62 23.08 16.86
C ILE A 151 7.62 24.23 17.01
N THR A 152 6.40 24.04 16.51
CA THR A 152 5.29 24.97 16.77
C THR A 152 4.56 24.52 18.04
#